data_AF-K1T1Q0-F1
#
_entry.id   AF-K1T1Q0-F1
#
_cell.length_a   1.000
_cell.length_b   1.000
_cell.length_c   1.000
_cell.angle_alpha   90.00
_cell.angle_beta   90.00
_cell.angle_gamma   90.00
#
_symmetry.space_group_name_H-M   'P 1'
#
loop_
_entity.id
_entity.type
_entity.pdbx_description
1 polymer ?
#
loop_
_entity_poly.entity_id
_entity_poly.type
_entity_poly.pdbx_seq_one_letter_code
_entity_poly.pdbx_strand_id
1 'polypeptide(L)'
;MCIIAIDPHKVKSIADRKEKTVHELGHCMTGAFYDANCPVIPRGRCERRATAWAVTHTFTRRTLIKAIRSGLTELWQLADYFNVTEHFMKDALTYYELYNGE
;
A
#
# COMPACT_ATOMS: atom_id res chain seq x y z
N MET A 1 5.87 -19.76 -11.67
CA MET A 1 4.53 -19.13 -11.76
C MET A 1 4.20 -18.54 -10.40
N CYS A 2 3.91 -17.23 -10.32
CA CYS A 2 3.45 -16.60 -9.08
C CYS A 2 1.92 -16.67 -9.01
N ILE A 3 1.36 -17.01 -7.85
CA ILE A 3 -0.09 -17.09 -7.64
C ILE A 3 -0.45 -16.08 -6.57
N ILE A 4 -1.49 -15.29 -6.82
CA ILE A 4 -2.06 -14.36 -5.84
C ILE A 4 -3.28 -15.03 -5.23
N ALA A 5 -3.29 -15.13 -3.90
CA ALA A 5 -4.42 -15.62 -3.14
C ALA A 5 -4.93 -14.51 -2.22
N ILE A 6 -6.24 -14.26 -2.24
CA ILE A 6 -6.90 -13.29 -1.37
C ILE A 6 -7.96 -14.04 -0.58
N ASP A 7 -7.90 -13.94 0.75
CA ASP A 7 -8.90 -14.49 1.66
C ASP A 7 -10.16 -13.59 1.67
N PRO A 8 -11.30 -14.05 1.13
CA PRO A 8 -12.51 -13.22 1.03
C PRO A 8 -13.11 -12.88 2.39
N HIS A 9 -12.86 -13.67 3.44
CA HIS A 9 -13.35 -13.39 4.79
C HIS A 9 -12.59 -12.25 5.47
N LYS A 10 -11.39 -11.93 4.97
CA LYS A 10 -10.59 -10.81 5.46
C LYS A 10 -10.81 -9.54 4.67
N VAL A 11 -11.64 -9.55 3.63
CA VAL A 11 -11.95 -8.37 2.81
C VAL A 11 -13.13 -7.60 3.43
N LYS A 12 -12.88 -6.36 3.84
CA LYS A 12 -13.87 -5.49 4.49
C LYS A 12 -14.59 -4.55 3.52
N SER A 13 -13.97 -4.22 2.39
CA SER A 13 -14.52 -3.31 1.39
C SER A 13 -13.85 -3.51 0.02
N ILE A 14 -14.36 -2.85 -1.01
CA ILE A 14 -13.73 -2.85 -2.34
C ILE A 14 -12.34 -2.19 -2.29
N ALA A 15 -12.19 -1.11 -1.53
CA ALA A 15 -10.92 -0.42 -1.31
C ALA A 15 -9.89 -1.34 -0.64
N ASP A 16 -10.30 -2.05 0.41
CA ASP A 16 -9.47 -3.04 1.12
C ASP A 16 -9.07 -4.21 0.23
N ARG A 17 -9.98 -4.70 -0.63
CA ARG A 17 -9.64 -5.72 -1.63
C ARG A 17 -8.61 -5.23 -2.64
N LYS A 18 -8.78 -4.00 -3.13
CA LYS A 18 -7.87 -3.36 -4.08
C LYS A 18 -6.47 -3.24 -3.48
N GLU A 19 -6.36 -2.71 -2.26
CA GLU A 19 -5.10 -2.60 -1.52
C GLU A 19 -4.41 -3.95 -1.40
N LYS A 20 -5.10 -4.96 -0.86
CA LYS A 20 -4.55 -6.32 -0.70
C LYS A 20 -4.07 -6.90 -2.02
N THR A 21 -4.85 -6.74 -3.07
CA THR A 21 -4.48 -7.24 -4.41
C THR A 21 -3.20 -6.59 -4.93
N VAL A 22 -3.06 -5.27 -4.77
CA VAL A 22 -1.87 -4.53 -5.23
C VAL A 22 -0.65 -4.87 -4.34
N HIS A 23 -0.83 -5.11 -3.05
CA HIS A 23 0.24 -5.58 -2.15
C HIS A 23 0.76 -6.97 -2.57
N GLU A 24 -0.13 -7.93 -2.82
CA GLU A 24 0.26 -9.27 -3.30
C GLU A 24 0.91 -9.22 -4.69
N LEU A 25 0.45 -8.33 -5.58
CA LEU A 25 1.15 -8.04 -6.83
C LEU A 25 2.57 -7.52 -6.56
N GLY A 26 2.76 -6.68 -5.54
CA GLY A 26 4.07 -6.20 -5.10
C GLY A 26 5.02 -7.34 -4.72
N HIS A 27 4.53 -8.36 -4.01
CA HIS A 27 5.31 -9.57 -3.73
C HIS A 27 5.74 -10.28 -5.02
N CYS A 28 4.80 -10.54 -5.94
CA CYS A 28 5.10 -11.17 -7.23
C CYS A 28 6.10 -10.37 -8.08
N MET A 29 5.92 -9.06 -8.16
CA MET A 29 6.70 -8.19 -9.05
C MET A 29 8.10 -7.88 -8.51
N THR A 30 8.29 -7.93 -7.19
CA THR A 30 9.60 -7.66 -6.57
C THR A 30 10.36 -8.91 -6.15
N GLY A 31 9.72 -10.09 -6.22
CA GLY A 31 10.27 -11.34 -5.68
C GLY A 31 10.43 -11.31 -4.16
N ALA A 32 9.71 -10.42 -3.47
CA ALA A 32 9.82 -10.21 -2.04
C ALA A 32 9.06 -11.28 -1.25
N PHE A 33 9.43 -12.55 -1.41
CA PHE A 33 8.87 -13.66 -0.64
C PHE A 33 9.75 -13.96 0.57
N TYR A 34 9.14 -14.33 1.69
CA TYR A 34 9.86 -14.81 2.86
C TYR A 34 9.48 -16.27 3.13
N ASP A 35 10.44 -17.05 3.63
CA ASP A 35 10.22 -18.41 4.10
C ASP A 35 10.40 -18.41 5.62
N ALA A 36 9.40 -18.92 6.35
CA ALA A 36 9.46 -19.03 7.80
C ALA A 36 10.59 -19.97 8.28
N ASN A 37 11.01 -20.91 7.43
CA ASN A 37 12.07 -21.87 7.72
C ASN A 37 13.46 -21.41 7.25
N CYS A 38 13.55 -20.32 6.48
CA CYS A 38 14.80 -19.78 5.97
C CYS A 38 14.88 -18.26 6.26
N PRO A 39 15.37 -17.86 7.45
CA PRO A 39 15.31 -16.47 7.93
C PRO A 39 16.29 -15.51 7.23
N VAL A 40 16.89 -15.91 6.12
CA VAL A 40 17.88 -15.12 5.38
C VAL A 40 17.29 -13.79 4.89
N ILE A 41 15.99 -13.76 4.58
CA ILE A 41 15.27 -12.53 4.21
C ILE A 41 14.21 -12.25 5.28
N PRO A 42 14.39 -11.21 6.12
CA PRO A 42 13.42 -10.88 7.15
C PRO A 42 12.06 -10.56 6.54
N ARG A 43 10.99 -11.15 7.10
CA ARG A 43 9.60 -10.87 6.69
C ARG A 43 9.33 -9.38 6.53
N GLY A 44 9.72 -8.56 7.52
CA GLY A 44 9.51 -7.12 7.47
C GLY A 44 10.17 -6.41 6.28
N ARG A 45 11.31 -6.91 5.77
CA ARG A 45 11.93 -6.38 4.54
C ARG A 45 11.09 -6.72 3.32
N CYS A 46 10.53 -7.92 3.27
CA CYS A 46 9.65 -8.34 2.19
C CYS A 46 8.36 -7.52 2.14
N GLU A 47 7.68 -7.37 3.28
CA GLU A 47 6.47 -6.54 3.39
C GLU A 47 6.73 -5.10 2.95
N ARG A 48 7.82 -4.47 3.44
CA ARG A 48 8.18 -3.10 3.04
C ARG A 48 8.39 -2.94 1.53
N ARG A 49 8.99 -3.94 0.87
CA ARG A 49 9.18 -3.92 -0.59
C ARG A 49 7.86 -4.06 -1.35
N ALA A 50 6.98 -4.94 -0.88
CA ALA A 50 5.65 -5.10 -1.47
C ALA A 50 4.81 -3.82 -1.29
N THR A 51 4.78 -3.24 -0.09
CA THR A 51 4.10 -1.97 0.20
C THR A 51 4.65 -0.82 -0.65
N ALA A 52 5.99 -0.67 -0.74
CA ALA A 52 6.61 0.36 -1.58
C ALA A 52 6.23 0.21 -3.06
N TRP A 53 6.20 -1.02 -3.57
CA TRP A 53 5.74 -1.30 -4.93
C TRP A 53 4.25 -0.92 -5.08
N ALA A 54 3.41 -1.32 -4.13
CA ALA A 54 1.98 -1.04 -4.17
C ALA A 54 1.67 0.46 -4.14
N VAL A 55 2.36 1.22 -3.28
CA VAL A 55 2.24 2.68 -3.18
C VAL A 55 2.61 3.34 -4.50
N THR A 56 3.78 3.00 -5.05
CA THR A 56 4.29 3.63 -6.28
C THR A 56 3.49 3.29 -7.53
N HIS A 57 2.74 2.19 -7.51
CA HIS A 57 1.85 1.79 -8.61
C HIS A 57 0.41 2.32 -8.44
N THR A 58 0.02 2.68 -7.22
CA THR A 58 -1.30 3.28 -6.95
C THR A 58 -1.26 4.81 -7.02
N PHE A 59 -0.17 5.42 -6.54
CA PHE A 59 -0.03 6.85 -6.38
C PHE A 59 1.22 7.35 -7.09
N THR A 60 1.16 8.61 -7.50
CA THR A 60 2.37 9.38 -7.76
C THR A 60 2.48 10.48 -6.70
N ARG A 61 3.70 10.91 -6.38
CA ARG A 61 3.91 12.07 -5.51
C ARG A 61 3.13 13.31 -5.98
N ARG A 62 3.06 13.50 -7.29
CA ARG A 62 2.35 14.63 -7.91
C ARG A 62 0.84 14.58 -7.68
N THR A 63 0.22 13.40 -7.78
CA THR A 63 -1.23 13.25 -7.57
C THR A 63 -1.60 13.51 -6.11
N LEU A 64 -0.78 13.04 -5.16
CA LEU A 64 -0.97 13.31 -3.74
C LEU A 64 -0.84 14.81 -3.43
N ILE A 65 0.21 15.47 -3.91
CA ILE A 65 0.39 16.92 -3.73
C ILE A 65 -0.77 17.71 -4.34
N LYS A 66 -1.28 17.30 -5.50
CA LYS A 66 -2.43 17.96 -6.14
C LYS A 66 -3.69 17.86 -5.27
N ALA A 67 -3.97 16.67 -4.72
CA ALA A 67 -5.11 16.45 -3.83
C ALA A 67 -5.01 17.29 -2.54
N ILE A 68 -3.83 17.34 -1.93
CA ILE A 68 -3.56 18.17 -0.75
C ILE A 68 -3.77 19.65 -1.08
N ARG A 69 -3.24 20.12 -2.22
CA ARG A 69 -3.40 21.52 -2.67
C ARG A 69 -4.83 21.89 -3.06
N SER A 70 -5.70 20.92 -3.35
CA SER A 70 -7.14 21.17 -3.54
C SER A 70 -7.91 21.31 -2.23
N GLY A 71 -7.25 21.24 -1.08
CA GLY A 71 -7.86 21.43 0.25
C GLY A 71 -8.25 20.14 0.97
N LEU A 72 -7.84 18.96 0.47
CA LEU A 72 -7.99 17.71 1.20
C LEU A 72 -6.85 17.59 2.22
N THR A 73 -7.11 17.96 3.47
CA THR A 73 -6.09 18.03 4.53
C THR A 73 -6.12 16.82 5.45
N GLU A 74 -7.27 16.16 5.59
CA GLU A 74 -7.43 15.02 6.48
C GLU A 74 -7.10 13.68 5.80
N LEU A 75 -6.59 12.72 6.59
CA LEU A 75 -6.24 11.39 6.10
C LEU A 75 -7.43 10.66 5.47
N TRP A 76 -8.59 10.70 6.15
CA TRP A 76 -9.82 10.08 5.68
C TRP A 76 -10.33 10.73 4.37
N GLN A 77 -10.20 12.05 4.22
CA GLN A 77 -10.58 12.76 2.99
C GLN A 77 -9.75 12.30 1.80
N LEU A 78 -8.44 12.15 2.00
CA LEU A 78 -7.54 11.65 0.98
C LEU A 78 -7.83 10.17 0.66
N ALA A 79 -8.06 9.34 1.67
CA ALA A 79 -8.40 7.93 1.50
C ALA A 79 -9.69 7.76 0.67
N ASP A 80 -10.73 8.52 0.99
CA ASP A 80 -11.99 8.55 0.24
C ASP A 80 -11.78 9.03 -1.19
N TYR A 81 -11.03 10.12 -1.40
CA TYR A 81 -10.75 10.68 -2.72
C TYR A 81 -10.04 9.69 -3.65
N PHE A 82 -9.09 8.92 -3.13
CA PHE A 82 -8.37 7.90 -3.90
C PHE A 82 -9.01 6.51 -3.88
N ASN A 83 -10.12 6.35 -3.15
CA ASN A 83 -10.83 5.09 -2.93
C ASN A 83 -9.88 3.97 -2.45
N VAL A 84 -9.19 4.26 -1.34
CA VAL A 84 -8.30 3.34 -0.62
C VAL A 84 -8.60 3.37 0.87
N THR A 85 -7.99 2.50 1.67
CA THR A 85 -8.10 2.58 3.13
C THR A 85 -7.24 3.74 3.69
N GLU A 86 -7.60 4.24 4.87
CA GLU A 86 -6.79 5.23 5.59
C GLU A 86 -5.38 4.71 5.92
N HIS A 87 -5.26 3.42 6.24
CA HIS A 87 -3.97 2.78 6.49
C HIS A 87 -3.06 2.90 5.26
N PHE A 88 -3.56 2.52 4.08
CA PHE A 88 -2.78 2.59 2.85
C PHE A 88 -2.49 4.02 2.40
N MET A 89 -3.41 4.96 2.65
CA MET A 89 -3.15 6.37 2.43
C MET A 89 -2.01 6.87 3.33
N LYS A 90 -1.97 6.45 4.61
CA LYS A 90 -0.87 6.79 5.53
C LYS A 90 0.46 6.22 5.03
N ASP A 91 0.48 4.98 4.56
CA ASP A 91 1.67 4.37 3.94
C ASP A 91 2.15 5.19 2.73
N ALA A 92 1.22 5.61 1.86
CA ALA A 92 1.54 6.40 0.67
C ALA A 92 2.12 7.78 1.01
N LEU A 93 1.51 8.49 1.97
CA LEU A 93 1.99 9.80 2.42
C LEU A 93 3.35 9.68 3.12
N THR A 94 3.55 8.64 3.94
CA THR A 94 4.83 8.37 4.61
C THR A 94 5.92 8.07 3.58
N TYR A 95 5.64 7.22 2.59
CA TYR A 95 6.59 6.85 1.54
C TYR A 95 7.10 8.04 0.73
N TYR A 96 6.24 9.03 0.46
CA TYR A 96 6.60 10.24 -0.29
C TYR A 96 7.02 11.43 0.57
N GLU A 97 7.18 11.22 1.88
CA GLU A 97 7.56 12.26 2.86
C GLU A 97 6.57 13.43 2.85
N LEU A 98 5.28 13.12 2.75
CA LEU A 98 4.16 14.08 2.78
C LEU A 98 3.31 13.95 4.06
N TYR A 99 3.67 13.04 4.96
CA TYR A 99 3.00 12.83 6.23
C TYR A 99 3.78 13.53 7.36
N ASN A 100 3.15 14.52 8.00
CA ASN A 100 3.73 15.31 9.09
C ASN A 100 3.13 14.97 10.46
N GLY A 101 2.32 13.91 10.58
CA GLY A 101 1.68 13.51 11.83
C GLY A 101 2.47 12.44 12.60
N GLU A 102 2.39 12.47 13.92
CA GLU A 102 2.82 11.38 14.82
C GLU A 102 1.92 10.13 14.65
#